data_AF-A0A1Z9LY02-F1
#
_entry.id   AF-A0A1Z9LY02-F1
#
_cell.length_a   1.000
_cell.length_b   1.000
_cell.length_c   1.000
_cell.angle_alpha   90.00
_cell.angle_beta   90.00
_cell.angle_gamma   90.00
#
_symmetry.space_group_name_H-M   'P 1'
#
loop_
_entity.id
_entity.type
_entity.pdbx_description
1 polymer ?
#
loop_
_entity_poly.entity_id
_entity_poly.type
_entity_poly.pdbx_seq_one_letter_code
_entity_poly.pdbx_strand_id
1 'polypeptide(L)' 'MKKLSDIVMELGKVQTDKDNPPFKTPKQIEKEGVTNPVTQKHDFSKPTVVHISKKEMEILHNDGRLETDGITIIADE' A
#
# COMPACT_ATOMS: atom_id res chain seq x y z
N MET A 1 39.23 -24.03 6.98
CA MET A 1 37.93 -23.51 7.44
C MET A 1 38.08 -22.01 7.66
N LYS A 2 37.18 -21.18 7.13
CA LYS A 2 37.17 -19.74 7.43
C LYS A 2 36.88 -19.55 8.92
N LYS A 3 37.55 -18.61 9.58
CA LYS A 3 37.27 -18.29 11.00
C LYS A 3 35.97 -17.48 11.07
N LEU A 4 35.24 -17.59 12.18
CA LEU A 4 34.02 -16.80 12.42
C LEU A 4 34.26 -15.30 12.26
N SER A 5 35.43 -14.80 12.69
CA SER A 5 35.85 -13.41 12.51
C SER A 5 35.83 -12.97 11.04
N ASP A 6 36.30 -13.83 10.15
CA ASP A 6 36.44 -13.52 8.73
C ASP A 6 35.05 -13.44 8.08
N ILE A 7 34.14 -14.32 8.48
CA ILE A 7 32.74 -14.35 8.02
C ILE A 7 31.99 -13.09 8.48
N VAL A 8 32.16 -12.68 9.75
CA VAL A 8 31.51 -11.49 10.31
C VAL A 8 32.02 -10.22 9.62
N MET A 9 33.34 -10.12 9.37
CA MET A 9 33.91 -8.99 8.63
C MET A 9 33.46 -8.95 7.17
N GLU A 10 33.33 -10.11 6.51
CA GLU A 10 32.86 -10.22 5.13
C GLU A 10 31.38 -9.80 5.04
N LEU A 11 30.52 -10.30 5.91
CA LEU A 11 29.10 -9.92 5.97
C LEU A 11 28.89 -8.45 6.37
N GLY A 12 29.70 -7.93 7.29
CA GLY A 12 29.67 -6.52 7.68
C GLY A 12 30.01 -5.58 6.53
N LYS A 13 30.96 -5.97 5.66
CA LYS A 13 31.29 -5.23 4.43
C LYS A 13 30.15 -5.25 3.41
N VAL A 14 29.49 -6.40 3.24
CA VAL A 14 28.31 -6.52 2.35
C VAL A 14 27.15 -5.64 2.85
N GLN A 15 27.01 -5.46 4.17
CA GLN A 15 25.95 -4.61 4.74
C GLN A 15 26.25 -3.10 4.65
N THR A 16 27.52 -2.72 4.46
CA THR A 16 27.98 -1.32 4.53
C THR A 16 28.49 -0.78 3.19
N ASP A 17 28.41 -1.57 2.12
CA ASP A 17 28.70 -1.11 0.77
C ASP A 17 27.75 0.04 0.40
N LYS A 18 28.32 1.24 0.34
CA LYS A 18 27.58 2.48 0.08
C LYS A 18 27.10 2.57 -1.36
N ASP A 19 27.81 1.90 -2.28
CA ASP A 19 27.56 1.94 -3.71
C ASP A 19 26.62 0.82 -4.15
N ASN A 20 26.58 -0.30 -3.41
CA ASN A 20 25.63 -1.38 -3.61
C ASN A 20 25.02 -1.88 -2.28
N PRO A 21 24.22 -1.04 -1.60
CA PRO A 21 23.64 -1.43 -0.32
C PRO A 21 22.72 -2.65 -0.51
N PRO A 22 22.68 -3.59 0.45
CA PRO A 22 21.86 -4.80 0.36
C PRO A 22 20.36 -4.49 0.32
N PHE A 23 19.97 -3.27 0.69
CA PHE A 23 18.62 -2.75 0.63
C PHE A 23 18.61 -1.50 -0.25
N LYS A 24 17.65 -1.44 -1.18
CA LYS A 24 17.45 -0.25 -2.02
C LYS A 24 17.02 0.92 -1.14
N THR A 25 17.65 2.07 -1.34
CA THR A 25 17.24 3.32 -0.68
C THR A 25 15.89 3.80 -1.23
N PRO A 26 15.11 4.61 -0.47
CA PRO A 26 13.85 5.19 -0.96
C PRO A 26 13.98 5.90 -2.31
N LYS A 27 15.09 6.64 -2.54
CA LYS A 27 15.37 7.31 -3.82
C LYS A 27 15.57 6.34 -4.98
N GLN A 28 16.19 5.17 -4.73
CA GLN A 28 16.35 4.12 -5.74
C GLN A 28 15.01 3.46 -6.07
N ILE A 29 14.17 3.21 -5.05
CA ILE A 29 12.81 2.65 -5.22
C ILE A 29 11.93 3.62 -6.04
N GLU A 30 11.98 4.92 -5.74
CA GLU A 30 11.27 5.95 -6.50
C GLU A 30 11.70 6.02 -7.97
N LYS A 31 13.00 5.92 -8.25
CA LYS A 31 13.56 5.95 -9.62
C LYS A 31 13.19 4.70 -10.43
N GLU A 32 13.06 3.55 -9.78
CA GLU A 32 12.68 2.29 -10.42
C GLU A 32 11.17 2.15 -10.64
N GLY A 33 10.35 3.06 -10.10
CA GLY A 33 8.90 3.02 -10.25
C GLY A 33 8.25 1.80 -9.58
N VAL A 34 9.00 1.05 -8.78
CA VAL A 34 8.49 -0.09 -8.00
C VAL A 34 7.65 0.49 -6.88
N THR A 35 6.34 0.52 -7.09
CA THR A 35 5.40 0.89 -6.04
C THR A 35 5.55 -0.15 -4.94
N ASN A 36 6.03 0.26 -3.76
CA ASN A 36 5.99 -0.62 -2.59
C ASN A 36 4.51 -1.02 -2.42
N PRO A 37 4.14 -2.31 -2.35
CA PRO A 37 2.73 -2.72 -2.24
C PRO A 37 2.03 -2.10 -1.03
N VAL A 38 2.80 -1.69 -0.01
CA VAL A 38 2.33 -0.95 1.17
C VAL A 38 2.00 0.52 0.86
N THR A 39 2.64 1.11 -0.16
CA THR A 39 2.40 2.49 -0.62
C THR A 39 1.75 2.48 -2.01
N GLN A 40 0.57 1.88 -2.13
CA GLN A 40 -0.28 2.15 -3.29
C GLN A 40 -0.73 3.62 -3.23
N LYS A 41 -0.21 4.45 -4.13
CA LYS A 41 -0.72 5.81 -4.34
C LYS A 41 -2.18 5.69 -4.78
N HIS A 42 -3.12 6.03 -3.90
CA HIS A 42 -4.53 6.05 -4.25
C HIS A 42 -4.77 7.18 -5.26
N ASP A 43 -5.37 6.81 -6.39
CA ASP A 43 -5.76 7.74 -7.43
C ASP A 43 -7.16 8.28 -7.13
N PHE A 44 -7.22 9.39 -6.39
CA PHE A 44 -8.48 10.06 -6.06
C PHE A 44 -9.07 10.86 -7.24
N SER A 45 -8.42 10.89 -8.41
CA SER A 45 -9.00 11.52 -9.60
C SER A 45 -10.12 10.68 -10.22
N LYS A 46 -10.15 9.38 -9.91
CA LYS A 46 -11.18 8.47 -10.38
C LYS A 46 -12.35 8.47 -9.39
N PRO A 47 -13.60 8.59 -9.88
CA PRO A 47 -14.75 8.46 -9.01
C PRO A 47 -14.81 7.05 -8.43
N THR A 48 -15.20 6.95 -7.16
CA THR A 48 -15.50 5.65 -6.54
C THR A 48 -16.87 5.20 -7.04
N VAL A 49 -16.92 4.02 -7.67
CA VAL A 49 -18.17 3.44 -8.17
C VAL A 49 -18.67 2.43 -7.15
N VAL A 50 -19.90 2.61 -6.71
CA VAL A 50 -20.62 1.68 -5.82
C VAL A 50 -21.80 1.07 -6.58
N HIS A 51 -22.04 -0.22 -6.39
CA HIS A 51 -23.19 -0.89 -7.00
C HIS A 51 -24.30 -1.01 -5.96
N ILE A 52 -25.46 -0.41 -6.25
CA ILE A 52 -26.60 -0.43 -5.35
C ILE A 52 -27.77 -1.12 -6.05
N SER A 53 -28.25 -2.21 -5.47
CA SER A 53 -29.47 -2.89 -5.90
C SER A 53 -30.72 -2.09 -5.54
N LYS A 54 -31.86 -2.40 -6.16
CA LYS A 54 -33.14 -1.74 -5.82
C LYS A 54 -33.48 -1.86 -4.32
N LYS A 55 -33.22 -3.03 -3.74
CA LYS A 55 -33.46 -3.28 -2.31
C LYS A 55 -32.58 -2.42 -1.41
N GLU A 56 -31.30 -2.26 -1.77
CA GLU A 56 -30.38 -1.42 -1.00
C GLU A 56 -30.72 0.07 -1.13
N MET A 57 -31.23 0.50 -2.30
CA MET A 57 -31.78 1.84 -2.44
C MET A 57 -33.01 2.08 -1.56
N GLU A 58 -33.89 1.08 -1.42
CA GLU A 58 -35.04 1.17 -0.50
C GLU A 58 -34.56 1.28 0.97
N ILE A 59 -33.55 0.52 1.35
CA ILE A 59 -32.93 0.61 2.69
C ILE A 59 -32.34 1.99 2.91
N LEU A 60 -31.52 2.48 1.97
CA LEU A 60 -30.91 3.81 2.06
C LEU A 60 -31.96 4.91 2.19
N HIS A 61 -33.05 4.81 1.43
CA HIS A 61 -34.15 5.77 1.45
C HIS A 61 -34.91 5.76 2.78
N ASN A 62 -35.13 4.59 3.38
CA ASN A 62 -35.93 4.46 4.60
C ASN A 62 -35.12 4.70 5.88
N ASP A 63 -33.90 4.18 5.93
CA ASP A 63 -33.05 4.20 7.11
C ASP A 63 -32.03 5.36 7.08
N GLY A 64 -31.91 6.05 5.94
CA GLY A 64 -30.97 7.16 5.74
C GLY A 64 -29.50 6.74 5.65
N ARG A 65 -29.21 5.45 5.74
CA ARG A 65 -27.84 4.91 5.77
C ARG A 65 -27.76 3.57 5.03
N LEU A 66 -26.69 3.38 4.29
CA LEU A 66 -26.33 2.11 3.65
C LEU A 66 -24.83 1.86 3.79
N GLU A 67 -24.47 0.64 4.18
CA GLU A 67 -23.08 0.17 4.19
C GLU A 67 -22.87 -0.86 3.08
N THR A 68 -22.03 -0.53 2.11
CA THR A 68 -21.73 -1.41 0.96
C THR A 68 -20.32 -1.16 0.44
N ASP A 69 -19.68 -2.18 -0.14
CA ASP A 69 -18.33 -2.09 -0.71
C ASP A 69 -17.27 -1.48 0.24
N GLY A 70 -17.47 -1.63 1.56
CA GLY A 70 -16.58 -1.04 2.59
C GLY A 70 -16.74 0.48 2.78
N ILE A 71 -17.81 1.07 2.24
CA ILE A 71 -18.12 2.50 2.28
C ILE A 71 -19.49 2.68 2.94
N THR A 72 -19.64 3.74 3.73
CA THR A 72 -20.95 4.16 4.27
C THR A 72 -21.50 5.30 3.42
N ILE A 73 -22.71 5.12 2.90
CA ILE A 73 -23.50 6.14 2.22
C ILE A 73 -24.55 6.65 3.21
N ILE A 74 -24.63 7.97 3.36
CA ILE A 74 -25.62 8.65 4.21
C ILE A 74 -26.46 9.53 3.30
N ALA A 75 -27.78 9.35 3.34
CA ALA A 75 -28.73 10.20 2.63
C ALA A 75 -29.21 11.29 3.59
N ASP A 76 -28.68 12.50 3.45
CA ASP A 76 -29.17 13.69 4.14
C ASP A 76 -30.32 14.32 3.32
N GLU A 77 -31.33 14.87 4.00
CA GLU A 77 -32.48 15.57 3.39
C GLU A 77 -32.10 16.84 2.61
#